data_AF-A0A3S4DCY4-F1
#
_entry.id   AF-A0A3S4DCY4-F1
#
_cell.length_a   1.000
_cell.length_b   1.000
_cell.length_c   1.000
_cell.angle_alpha   90.00
_cell.angle_beta   90.00
_cell.angle_gamma   90.00
#
_symmetry.space_group_name_H-M   'P 1'
#
loop_
_entity.id
_entity.type
_entity.pdbx_description
1 polymer ?
#
loop_
_entity_poly.entity_id
_entity_poly.type
_entity_poly.pdbx_seq_one_letter_code
_entity_poly.pdbx_strand_id
1 'polypeptide(L)'
;MGWLNDTPHSGRVGRVTGRRGERRPTEPRGYAAPPGTGPAGETCGACRHILRGRRYRKCELARALWTHGPGTDIRARAPACRRWEA
;
A
#
# COMPACT_ATOMS: atom_id res chain seq x y z
N MET A 1 24.75 26.82 -51.48
CA MET A 1 24.62 27.17 -50.06
C MET A 1 23.15 26.99 -49.65
N GLY A 2 22.78 25.82 -49.10
CA GLY A 2 21.41 25.48 -48.73
C GLY A 2 21.14 25.83 -47.27
N TRP A 3 20.15 26.70 -47.04
CA TRP A 3 19.77 27.19 -45.72
C TRP A 3 18.59 26.36 -45.20
N LEU A 4 18.90 25.54 -44.19
CA LEU A 4 18.13 25.29 -42.97
C LEU A 4 16.66 24.85 -43.13
N ASN A 5 16.47 23.53 -43.02
CA ASN A 5 15.19 22.86 -42.79
C ASN A 5 14.61 23.27 -41.42
N ASP A 6 13.59 24.13 -41.40
CA ASP A 6 12.75 24.41 -40.23
C ASP A 6 11.63 23.36 -40.17
N THR A 7 11.84 22.32 -39.36
CA THR A 7 10.81 21.31 -39.07
C THR A 7 10.18 21.66 -37.73
N PRO A 8 8.91 22.07 -37.65
CA PRO A 8 8.27 22.31 -36.37
C PRO A 8 8.06 20.98 -35.64
N HIS A 9 8.71 20.83 -34.49
CA HIS A 9 8.46 19.74 -33.55
C HIS A 9 7.01 19.82 -33.03
N SER A 10 6.12 19.09 -33.68
CA SER A 10 4.73 18.86 -33.24
C SER A 10 4.70 17.91 -32.03
N GLY A 11 5.18 18.39 -30.88
CA GLY A 11 5.12 17.68 -29.61
C GLY A 11 3.83 18.01 -28.84
N ARG A 12 2.79 17.19 -28.99
CA ARG A 12 1.56 17.30 -28.18
C ARG A 12 1.86 16.85 -26.74
N VAL A 13 2.27 17.79 -25.88
CA VAL A 13 2.40 17.52 -24.43
C VAL A 13 1.04 17.14 -23.84
N GLY A 14 0.90 15.89 -23.43
CA GLY A 14 -0.29 15.39 -22.75
C GLY A 14 -0.54 16.13 -21.43
N ARG A 15 -1.80 16.40 -21.13
CA ARG A 15 -2.24 17.05 -19.87
C ARG A 15 -1.96 16.10 -18.70
N VAL A 16 -1.05 16.46 -17.80
CA VAL A 16 -0.90 15.77 -16.51
C VAL A 16 -2.16 16.01 -15.69
N THR A 17 -2.99 14.98 -15.51
CA THR A 17 -4.27 15.05 -14.78
C THR A 17 -4.12 14.96 -13.26
N GLY A 18 -2.89 14.83 -12.74
CA GLY A 18 -2.64 14.74 -11.31
C GLY A 18 -2.73 16.09 -10.61
N ARG A 19 -3.56 16.21 -9.57
CA ARG A 19 -3.55 17.39 -8.69
C ARG A 19 -2.25 17.38 -7.87
N ARG A 20 -1.60 18.53 -7.79
CA ARG A 20 -0.38 18.73 -6.99
C ARG A 20 -0.71 18.40 -5.52
N GLY A 21 -0.23 17.26 -5.02
CA GLY A 21 -0.48 16.78 -3.65
C GLY A 21 -1.25 15.46 -3.52
N GLU A 22 -1.68 14.82 -4.62
CA GLU A 22 -2.23 13.46 -4.57
C GLU A 22 -1.12 12.46 -4.16
N ARG A 23 -1.14 12.06 -2.89
CA ARG A 23 -0.25 11.02 -2.38
C ARG A 23 -0.69 9.70 -2.99
N ARG A 24 0.24 8.99 -3.64
CA ARG A 24 -0.01 7.62 -4.13
C ARG A 24 -0.60 6.78 -2.99
N PRO A 25 -1.68 6.01 -3.23
CA PRO A 25 -2.25 5.13 -2.22
C PRO A 25 -1.15 4.24 -1.64
N THR A 26 -0.89 4.36 -0.35
CA THR A 26 0.12 3.51 0.29
C THR A 26 -0.47 2.12 0.47
N GLU A 27 0.17 1.13 -0.14
CA GLU A 27 -0.25 -0.25 -0.03
C GLU A 27 0.08 -0.76 1.38
N PRO A 28 -0.91 -1.30 2.13
CA PRO A 28 -0.68 -1.80 3.48
C PRO A 28 0.18 -3.07 3.41
N ARG A 29 1.43 -2.99 3.88
CA ARG A 29 2.42 -4.08 3.90
C ARG A 29 2.83 -4.50 5.31
N GLY A 30 2.12 -4.03 6.33
CA GLY A 30 2.44 -4.29 7.74
C GLY A 30 2.09 -5.69 8.26
N TYR A 31 1.99 -6.69 7.39
CA TYR A 31 1.65 -8.06 7.77
C TYR A 31 2.91 -8.80 8.25
N ALA A 32 2.79 -9.61 9.31
CA ALA A 32 3.90 -10.43 9.79
C ALA A 32 4.29 -11.57 8.82
N ALA A 33 3.35 -12.00 7.99
CA ALA A 33 3.56 -12.96 6.92
C ALA A 33 2.55 -12.69 5.79
N PRO A 34 2.75 -13.27 4.58
CA PRO A 34 1.81 -13.07 3.48
C PRO A 34 0.37 -13.44 3.88
N PRO A 35 -0.62 -12.57 3.59
CA PRO A 35 -2.02 -12.88 3.87
C PRO A 35 -2.51 -14.01 2.97
N GLY A 36 -3.35 -14.90 3.48
CA GLY A 36 -3.83 -16.09 2.75
C GLY A 36 -3.04 -17.36 3.02
N THR A 37 -1.99 -17.29 3.84
CA THR A 37 -1.24 -18.48 4.27
C THR A 37 -1.69 -19.01 5.63
N GLY A 38 -2.74 -18.43 6.22
CA GLY A 38 -3.33 -18.86 7.49
C GLY A 38 -4.53 -19.80 7.30
N PRO A 39 -5.25 -20.12 8.39
CA PRO A 39 -6.46 -20.94 8.32
C PRO A 39 -7.51 -20.34 7.38
N ALA A 40 -8.17 -21.22 6.60
CA ALA A 40 -9.19 -20.82 5.65
C ALA A 40 -10.42 -20.25 6.38
N GLY A 41 -10.94 -19.12 5.89
CA GLY A 41 -12.08 -18.42 6.50
C GLY A 41 -11.71 -17.42 7.59
N GLU A 42 -10.49 -17.51 8.14
CA GLU A 42 -10.01 -16.57 9.16
C GLU A 42 -9.42 -15.30 8.55
N THR A 43 -9.49 -14.21 9.32
CA THR A 43 -9.00 -12.90 8.89
C THR A 43 -8.07 -12.28 9.90
N CYS A 44 -7.23 -11.34 9.47
CA CYS A 44 -6.41 -10.55 10.38
C CYS A 44 -7.26 -9.79 11.41
N GLY A 45 -8.53 -9.51 11.12
CA GLY A 45 -9.48 -8.88 12.04
C GLY A 45 -9.84 -9.72 13.25
N ALA A 46 -9.84 -11.05 13.11
CA ALA A 46 -10.11 -12.00 14.18
C ALA A 46 -8.84 -12.47 14.90
N CYS A 47 -7.65 -12.01 14.49
CA CYS A 47 -6.39 -12.42 15.08
C CYS A 47 -6.13 -11.73 16.42
N ARG A 48 -5.62 -12.47 17.40
CA ARG A 48 -5.15 -11.97 18.70
C ARG A 48 -4.13 -10.83 18.60
N HIS A 49 -3.24 -10.86 17.61
CA HIS A 49 -2.17 -9.88 17.44
C HIS A 49 -2.59 -8.60 16.70
N ILE A 50 -3.89 -8.36 16.50
CA ILE A 50 -4.37 -7.13 15.86
C ILE A 50 -4.38 -5.97 16.85
N LEU A 51 -3.54 -4.96 16.59
CA LEU A 51 -3.63 -3.69 17.31
C LEU A 51 -4.61 -2.76 16.59
N ARG A 52 -5.67 -2.37 17.30
CA ARG A 52 -6.76 -1.53 16.78
C ARG A 52 -6.62 -0.11 17.31
N GLY A 53 -6.23 0.82 16.44
CA GLY A 53 -6.34 2.25 16.68
C GLY A 53 -7.66 2.82 16.16
N ARG A 54 -7.93 4.09 16.44
CA ARG A 54 -9.16 4.77 15.98
C ARG A 54 -9.33 4.79 14.46
N ARG A 55 -8.22 4.88 13.72
CA ARG A 55 -8.20 4.97 12.24
C ARG A 55 -7.27 3.96 11.58
N TYR A 56 -6.42 3.29 12.34
CA TYR A 56 -5.40 2.39 11.82
C TYR A 56 -5.54 1.02 12.49
N ARG A 57 -5.04 0.01 11.80
CA ARG A 57 -4.93 -1.36 12.31
C ARG A 57 -3.53 -1.81 11.98
N LYS A 58 -2.82 -2.38 12.94
CA LYS A 58 -1.45 -2.85 12.74
C LYS A 58 -1.29 -4.26 13.30
N CYS A 59 -0.35 -5.02 12.76
CA CYS A 59 0.00 -6.33 13.30
C CYS A 59 1.09 -6.15 14.36
N GLU A 60 0.87 -6.58 15.60
CA GLU A 60 1.86 -6.47 16.67
C GLU A 60 3.13 -7.27 16.38
N LEU A 61 3.02 -8.42 15.72
CA LEU A 61 4.16 -9.21 15.28
C LEU A 61 5.05 -8.47 14.26
N ALA A 62 4.50 -7.47 13.56
CA ALA A 62 5.24 -6.62 12.63
C ALA A 62 5.71 -5.30 13.27
N ARG A 63 5.66 -5.15 14.60
CA ARG A 63 5.98 -3.91 15.32
C ARG A 63 7.37 -3.37 15.02
N ALA A 64 8.35 -4.24 14.80
CA ALA A 64 9.71 -3.86 14.42
C ALA A 64 9.79 -3.11 13.08
N LEU A 65 8.77 -3.25 12.21
CA LEU A 65 8.71 -2.64 10.89
C LEU A 65 7.90 -1.34 10.87
N TRP A 66 7.33 -0.90 11.99
CA TRP A 66 6.41 0.24 12.02
C TRP A 66 7.14 1.56 11.79
N THR A 67 6.73 2.28 10.75
CA THR A 67 7.27 3.60 10.38
C THR A 67 6.34 4.74 10.76
N HIS A 68 5.42 4.51 11.70
CA HIS A 68 4.32 5.42 12.09
C HIS A 68 3.39 5.89 10.94
N GLY A 69 3.59 5.41 9.71
CA GLY A 69 2.78 5.71 8.54
C GLY A 69 1.81 4.58 8.13
N PRO A 70 0.92 4.86 7.15
CA PRO A 70 -0.09 3.91 6.68
C PRO A 70 0.46 2.70 5.92
N GLY A 71 1.72 2.75 5.46
CA GLY A 71 2.34 1.60 4.78
C GLY A 71 2.54 0.38 5.67
N THR A 72 2.47 0.57 6.99
CA THR A 72 2.58 -0.49 7.99
C THR A 72 1.25 -0.87 8.61
N ASP A 73 0.16 -0.33 8.05
CA ASP A 73 -1.18 -0.76 8.43
C ASP A 73 -1.51 -2.11 7.78
N ILE A 74 -2.48 -2.80 8.36
CA ILE A 74 -3.08 -4.02 7.85
C ILE A 74 -4.58 -3.84 7.63
N ARG A 75 -5.14 -4.56 6.66
CA ARG A 75 -6.59 -4.62 6.48
C ARG A 75 -7.17 -5.72 7.38
N ALA A 76 -8.16 -5.38 8.22
CA ALA A 76 -8.84 -6.38 9.06
C ALA A 76 -9.56 -7.46 8.22
N ARG A 77 -10.03 -7.12 7.02
CA ARG A 77 -10.66 -8.07 6.09
C ARG A 77 -9.65 -8.90 5.28
N ALA A 78 -8.35 -8.65 5.44
CA ALA A 78 -7.36 -9.48 4.76
C ALA A 78 -7.39 -10.90 5.34
N PRO A 79 -7.17 -11.92 4.49
CA PRO A 79 -7.11 -13.29 4.96
C PRO A 79 -5.97 -13.47 5.95
N ALA A 80 -6.18 -14.37 6.91
CA ALA A 80 -5.20 -14.69 7.95
C ALA A 80 -3.86 -15.10 7.34
N CYS A 81 -2.79 -14.81 8.08
CA CYS A 81 -1.43 -15.23 7.71
C CYS A 81 -1.02 -16.45 8.55
N ARG A 82 0.11 -17.08 8.23
CA ARG A 82 0.60 -18.29 8.93
C ARG A 82 0.94 -18.07 10.42
N ARG A 83 1.02 -16.81 10.85
CA ARG A 83 1.26 -16.41 12.25
C ARG A 83 -0.03 -15.99 12.96
N TRP A 84 -1.18 -16.38 12.40
CA TRP A 84 -2.48 -16.13 13.00
C TRP A 84 -2.63 -16.95 14.29
N GLU A 85 -3.23 -16.33 15.28
CA GLU A 85 -3.59 -16.88 16.59
C GLU A 85 -4.97 -16.29 16.96
N ALA A 86 -5.84 -17.10 17.55
CA ALA A 86 -7.18 -16.71 18.01
C ALA A 86 -7.14 -16.01 19.37
#